data_AF-A0A9E1T7L1-F1
#
_entry.id   AF-A0A9E1T7L1-F1
#
_cell.length_a   1.000
_cell.length_b   1.000
_cell.length_c   1.000
_cell.angle_alpha   90.00
_cell.angle_beta   90.00
_cell.angle_gamma   90.00
#
_symmetry.space_group_name_H-M   'P 1'
#
loop_
_entity.id
_entity.type
_entity.pdbx_description
1 polymer ?
#
loop_
_entity_poly.entity_id
_entity_poly.type
_entity_poly.pdbx_seq_one_letter_code
_entity_poly.pdbx_strand_id
1 'polypeptide(L)'
;ETLITYPVERSRLDIFRQLLIPAKVEPAAVRQAELTAVILLLVASNRGVSVLPDWVVREVKYSSDYVTRPLTKNGLTRRLYAAIRSEERDKPYMQRLIELARIEARKLQDA
;
A
#
# COMPACT_ATOMS: atom_id res chain seq x y z
N GLU A 1 -6.73 14.89 -11.86
CA GLU A 1 -5.98 14.93 -10.58
C GLU A 1 -4.55 14.47 -10.69
N THR A 2 -3.70 15.03 -9.81
CA THR A 2 -2.32 14.61 -9.57
C THR A 2 -2.29 13.37 -8.69
N LEU A 3 -1.61 12.32 -9.16
CA LEU A 3 -1.40 11.09 -8.39
C LEU A 3 -0.06 11.15 -7.66
N ILE A 4 -0.11 11.03 -6.34
CA ILE A 4 1.08 11.03 -5.47
C ILE A 4 1.49 9.58 -5.18
N THR A 5 2.74 9.21 -5.45
CA THR A 5 3.23 7.82 -5.32
C THR A 5 4.61 7.77 -4.68
N TYR A 6 5.02 6.59 -4.24
CA TYR A 6 6.43 6.31 -3.95
C TYR A 6 7.30 6.47 -5.22
N PRO A 7 8.62 6.72 -5.07
CA PRO A 7 9.55 6.90 -6.19
C PRO A 7 9.96 5.55 -6.80
N VAL A 8 9.00 4.84 -7.39
CA VAL A 8 9.25 3.59 -8.09
C VAL A 8 8.65 3.64 -9.50
N GLU A 9 9.19 2.80 -10.38
CA GLU A 9 8.73 2.64 -11.75
C GLU A 9 7.22 2.41 -11.84
N ARG A 10 6.56 3.06 -12.81
CA ARG A 10 5.11 2.99 -13.00
C ARG A 10 4.61 1.56 -13.12
N SER A 11 5.33 0.70 -13.83
CA SER A 11 4.99 -0.72 -14.02
C SER A 11 4.99 -1.54 -12.71
N ARG A 12 5.69 -1.06 -11.67
CA ARG A 12 5.75 -1.71 -10.35
C ARG A 12 4.64 -1.23 -9.41
N LEU A 13 4.00 -0.10 -9.73
CA LEU A 13 2.90 0.44 -8.94
C LEU A 13 1.59 -0.27 -9.30
N ASP A 14 0.94 -0.86 -8.30
CA ASP A 14 -0.28 -1.63 -8.54
C ASP A 14 -1.46 -0.78 -9.03
N ILE A 15 -1.53 0.49 -8.65
CA ILE A 15 -2.54 1.43 -9.21
C ILE A 15 -2.41 1.56 -10.73
N PHE A 16 -1.18 1.61 -11.25
CA PHE A 16 -0.95 1.63 -12.70
C PHE A 16 -1.22 0.26 -13.31
N ARG A 17 -0.57 -0.78 -12.78
CA ARG A 17 -0.62 -2.14 -13.36
C ARG A 17 -2.02 -2.76 -13.36
N GLN A 18 -2.81 -2.55 -12.31
CA GLN A 18 -4.10 -3.23 -12.14
C GLN A 18 -5.32 -2.37 -12.51
N LEU A 19 -5.18 -1.05 -12.58
CA LEU A 19 -6.33 -0.17 -12.78
C LEU A 19 -6.11 0.78 -13.96
N LEU A 20 -5.13 1.67 -13.89
CA LEU A 20 -4.99 2.76 -14.84
C LEU A 20 -4.57 2.29 -16.24
N ILE A 21 -3.54 1.42 -16.33
CA ILE A 21 -3.06 0.89 -17.61
C ILE A 21 -4.14 0.04 -18.30
N PRO A 22 -4.79 -0.95 -17.63
CA PRO A 22 -5.87 -1.71 -18.25
C PRO A 22 -7.06 -0.84 -18.69
N ALA A 23 -7.36 0.23 -17.93
CA ALA A 23 -8.44 1.17 -18.26
C ALA A 23 -8.03 2.22 -19.30
N LYS A 24 -6.76 2.26 -19.74
CA LYS A 24 -6.20 3.30 -20.62
C LYS A 24 -6.41 4.72 -20.08
N VAL A 25 -6.29 4.88 -18.77
CA VAL A 25 -6.43 6.16 -18.07
C VAL A 25 -5.05 6.63 -17.61
N GLU A 26 -4.76 7.90 -17.81
CA GLU A 26 -3.56 8.55 -17.28
C GLU A 26 -3.95 9.60 -16.23
N PRO A 27 -3.22 9.71 -15.11
CA PRO A 27 -3.41 10.84 -14.20
C PRO A 27 -2.94 12.13 -14.88
N ALA A 28 -3.46 13.28 -14.43
CA ALA A 28 -3.08 14.57 -14.99
C ALA A 28 -1.59 14.90 -14.75
N ALA A 29 -1.06 14.45 -13.61
CA ALA A 29 0.35 14.50 -13.27
C ALA A 29 0.70 13.37 -12.29
N VAL A 30 1.98 13.03 -12.20
CA VAL A 30 2.51 12.13 -11.16
C VAL A 30 3.51 12.91 -10.32
N ARG A 31 3.35 12.84 -9.00
CA ARG A 31 4.32 13.39 -8.05
C ARG A 31 4.86 12.28 -7.16
N GLN A 32 6.17 12.20 -7.06
CA GLN A 32 6.81 11.22 -6.19
C GLN A 32 7.14 11.84 -4.82
N ALA A 33 7.01 11.04 -3.77
CA ALA A 33 7.49 11.34 -2.43
C ALA A 33 7.99 10.04 -1.76
N GLU A 34 9.12 10.11 -1.06
CA GLU A 34 9.75 8.92 -0.49
C GLU A 34 9.03 8.42 0.76
N LEU A 35 8.53 9.34 1.58
CA LEU A 35 7.96 9.02 2.89
C LEU A 35 6.43 9.05 2.85
N THR A 36 5.81 8.02 3.43
CA THR A 36 4.35 7.93 3.60
C THR A 36 3.77 9.16 4.29
N ALA A 37 4.46 9.68 5.32
CA ALA A 37 4.04 10.89 6.03
C ALA A 37 3.98 12.13 5.10
N VAL A 38 4.92 12.25 4.15
CA VAL A 38 4.90 13.34 3.17
C VAL A 38 3.77 13.14 2.15
N ILE A 39 3.51 11.91 1.72
CA ILE A 39 2.35 11.60 0.87
C ILE A 39 1.06 12.04 1.55
N LEU A 40 0.88 11.67 2.83
CA LEU A 40 -0.29 12.04 3.62
C LEU A 40 -0.42 13.56 3.77
N LEU A 41 0.67 14.27 4.10
CA LEU A 41 0.69 15.74 4.17
C LEU A 41 0.26 16.40 2.84
N LEU A 42 0.73 15.87 1.72
CA LEU A 42 0.37 16.40 0.39
C LEU A 42 -1.11 16.16 0.06
N VAL A 43 -1.66 15.02 0.46
CA VAL A 43 -3.10 14.73 0.30
C VAL A 43 -3.93 15.65 1.20
N ALA A 44 -3.59 15.78 2.49
CA ALA A 44 -4.27 16.66 3.44
C ALA A 44 -4.24 18.13 3.01
N SER A 45 -3.17 18.56 2.34
CA SER A 45 -3.04 19.91 1.76
C SER A 45 -3.68 20.06 0.37
N ASN A 46 -4.52 19.11 -0.06
CA ASN A 46 -5.22 19.11 -1.35
C ASN A 46 -4.30 19.20 -2.57
N ARG A 47 -3.08 18.65 -2.50
CA ARG A 47 -2.10 18.67 -3.60
C ARG A 47 -2.17 17.46 -4.52
N GLY A 48 -3.13 16.57 -4.30
CA GLY A 48 -3.40 15.41 -5.12
C GLY A 48 -4.08 14.29 -4.35
N VAL A 49 -4.17 13.13 -4.98
CA VAL A 49 -4.70 11.90 -4.41
C VAL A 49 -3.59 10.84 -4.33
N SER A 50 -3.73 9.88 -3.43
CA SER A 50 -2.81 8.74 -3.37
C SER A 50 -3.56 7.43 -3.18
N VAL A 51 -2.86 6.35 -3.47
CA VAL A 51 -3.30 4.98 -3.24
C VAL A 51 -2.32 4.36 -2.28
N LEU A 52 -2.80 4.05 -1.08
CA LEU A 52 -2.01 3.52 0.02
C LEU A 52 -2.60 2.20 0.51
N PRO A 53 -1.79 1.33 1.13
CA PRO A 53 -2.29 0.13 1.79
C PRO A 53 -3.36 0.47 2.84
N ASP A 54 -4.29 -0.45 3.03
CA ASP A 54 -5.41 -0.30 3.96
C ASP A 54 -4.96 0.02 5.39
N TRP A 55 -3.92 -0.65 5.88
CA TRP A 55 -3.37 -0.39 7.22
C TRP A 55 -2.87 1.05 7.40
N VAL A 56 -2.27 1.68 6.38
CA VAL A 56 -1.89 3.11 6.43
C VAL A 56 -3.14 3.98 6.49
N VAL A 57 -4.13 3.66 5.65
CA VAL A 57 -5.36 4.44 5.56
C VAL A 57 -6.17 4.37 6.85
N ARG A 58 -6.17 3.21 7.54
CA ARG A 58 -6.85 3.02 8.83
C ARG A 58 -6.33 3.97 9.92
N GLU A 59 -5.03 4.21 9.96
CA GLU A 59 -4.41 5.13 10.93
C GLU A 59 -4.89 6.57 10.78
N VAL A 60 -5.24 6.99 9.55
CA VAL A 60 -5.68 8.36 9.26
C VAL A 60 -7.19 8.50 9.03
N LYS A 61 -7.94 7.39 9.02
CA LYS A 61 -9.35 7.34 8.62
C LYS A 61 -10.26 8.25 9.44
N TYR A 62 -9.92 8.48 10.71
CA TYR A 62 -10.72 9.31 11.62
C TYR A 62 -10.30 10.78 11.65
N SER A 63 -9.24 11.16 10.91
CA SER A 63 -8.93 12.59 10.73
C SER A 63 -9.88 13.20 9.70
N SER A 64 -10.38 14.40 10.02
CA SER A 64 -11.20 15.21 9.11
C SER A 64 -10.47 15.64 7.84
N ASP A 65 -9.15 15.51 7.80
CA ASP A 65 -8.31 15.97 6.69
C ASP A 65 -8.31 15.00 5.49
N TYR A 66 -8.93 13.82 5.63
CA TYR A 66 -8.88 12.76 4.63
C TYR A 66 -10.27 12.24 4.25
N VAL A 67 -10.51 12.13 2.95
CA VAL A 67 -11.61 11.34 2.40
C VAL A 67 -11.03 10.03 1.86
N THR A 68 -11.42 8.90 2.45
CA THR A 68 -10.95 7.58 2.06
C THR A 68 -12.00 6.85 1.23
N ARG A 69 -11.59 6.21 0.13
CA ARG A 69 -12.50 5.46 -0.77
C ARG A 69 -11.84 4.16 -1.23
N PRO A 70 -12.61 3.07 -1.40
CA PRO A 70 -12.08 1.87 -2.02
C PRO A 70 -11.74 2.12 -3.50
N LEU A 71 -10.69 1.47 -4.00
CA LEU A 71 -10.25 1.62 -5.40
C LEU A 71 -11.27 1.12 -6.42
N THR A 72 -11.99 0.05 -6.08
CA THR A 72 -13.06 -0.52 -6.90
C THR A 72 -14.23 -0.89 -5.99
N LYS A 73 -15.40 -1.22 -6.56
CA LYS A 73 -16.58 -1.68 -5.80
C LYS A 73 -16.26 -2.88 -4.89
N ASN A 74 -15.34 -3.75 -5.31
CA ASN A 74 -14.95 -4.95 -4.57
C ASN A 74 -13.62 -4.78 -3.83
N GLY A 75 -13.03 -3.59 -3.84
CA GLY A 75 -11.68 -3.36 -3.37
C GLY A 75 -10.60 -3.95 -4.30
N LEU A 76 -9.35 -3.88 -3.86
CA LEU A 76 -8.20 -4.49 -4.54
C LEU A 76 -7.23 -4.99 -3.48
N THR A 77 -7.01 -6.30 -3.44
CA THR A 77 -6.18 -6.93 -2.41
C THR A 77 -4.88 -7.44 -3.01
N ARG A 78 -3.79 -7.27 -2.27
CA ARG A 78 -2.48 -7.84 -2.60
C ARG A 78 -1.98 -8.71 -1.47
N ARG A 79 -1.47 -9.89 -1.84
CA ARG A 79 -0.83 -10.80 -0.90
C ARG A 79 0.63 -10.41 -0.74
N LEU A 80 1.02 -10.13 0.49
CA LEU A 80 2.42 -10.01 0.89
C LEU A 80 2.96 -11.40 1.23
N TYR A 81 4.22 -11.64 0.90
CA TYR A 81 4.90 -12.89 1.16
C TYR A 81 6.15 -12.63 2.00
N ALA A 82 6.39 -13.50 2.98
CA ALA A 82 7.70 -13.61 3.62
C ALA A 82 8.56 -14.57 2.78
N ALA A 83 9.79 -14.17 2.47
CA ALA A 83 10.75 -14.99 1.76
C ALA A 83 11.99 -15.18 2.64
N ILE A 84 12.48 -16.43 2.69
CA ILE A 84 13.70 -16.80 3.40
C ILE A 84 14.58 -17.64 2.47
N ARG A 85 15.89 -17.63 2.70
CA ARG A 85 16.81 -18.52 1.96
C ARG A 85 16.58 -19.97 2.39
N SER A 86 16.83 -20.92 1.50
CA SER A 86 16.51 -22.33 1.74
C SER A 86 17.30 -22.91 2.92
N GLU A 87 18.56 -22.51 3.07
CA GLU A 87 19.44 -22.90 4.17
C GLU A 87 19.04 -22.32 5.54
N GLU A 88 18.19 -21.29 5.55
CA GLU A 88 17.67 -20.68 6.78
C GLU A 88 16.38 -21.38 7.27
N ARG A 89 15.79 -22.29 6.48
CA ARG A 89 14.46 -22.88 6.71
C ARG A 89 14.36 -23.62 8.04
N ASP A 90 15.38 -24.39 8.38
CA ASP A 90 15.35 -25.30 9.54
C ASP A 90 15.92 -24.67 10.81
N LYS A 91 16.35 -23.40 10.73
CA LYS A 91 16.87 -22.68 11.90
C LYS A 91 15.71 -22.36 12.87
N PRO A 92 15.81 -22.72 14.16
CA PRO A 92 14.71 -22.55 15.11
C PRO A 92 14.19 -21.10 15.20
N TYR A 93 15.09 -20.11 15.17
CA TYR A 93 14.68 -18.70 15.24
C TYR A 93 13.94 -18.23 13.98
N MET A 94 14.25 -18.77 12.80
CA MET A 94 13.56 -18.45 11.56
C MET A 94 12.15 -19.02 11.54
N GLN A 95 12.00 -20.28 11.96
CA GLN A 95 10.69 -20.91 12.09
C GLN A 95 9.82 -20.12 13.08
N ARG A 96 10.39 -19.75 14.23
CA ARG A 96 9.67 -18.96 15.24
C ARG A 96 9.27 -17.57 14.74
N LEU A 97 10.15 -16.88 14.01
CA LEU A 97 9.84 -15.59 13.40
C LEU A 97 8.67 -15.70 12.39
N ILE A 98 8.70 -16.70 11.51
CA ILE A 98 7.65 -16.91 10.51
C ILE A 98 6.31 -17.25 11.18
N GLU A 99 6.33 -18.04 12.24
CA GLU A 99 5.15 -18.37 13.04
C GLU A 99 4.54 -17.10 13.66
N LEU A 100 5.35 -16.29 14.33
CA LEU A 100 4.91 -15.02 14.93
C LEU A 100 4.36 -14.07 13.86
N ALA A 101 5.06 -13.93 12.74
CA ALA A 101 4.61 -13.09 11.62
C ALA A 101 3.25 -13.54 11.07
N ARG A 102 2.97 -14.86 10.98
CA ARG A 102 1.65 -15.36 10.57
C ARG A 102 0.56 -15.01 11.57
N ILE A 103 0.85 -15.11 12.87
CA ILE A 103 -0.11 -14.78 13.93
C ILE A 103 -0.48 -13.29 13.83
N GLU A 104 0.51 -12.41 13.77
CA GLU A 104 0.25 -10.96 13.69
C GLU A 104 -0.41 -10.55 12.36
N ALA A 105 -0.02 -11.16 11.24
CA ALA A 105 -0.63 -10.87 9.95
C ALA A 105 -2.14 -11.20 9.90
N ARG A 106 -2.58 -12.27 10.58
CA ARG A 106 -4.02 -12.62 10.66
C ARG A 106 -4.80 -11.57 11.44
N LYS A 107 -4.27 -11.12 12.59
CA LYS A 107 -4.91 -10.05 13.39
C LYS A 107 -5.13 -8.78 12.57
N LEU A 108 -4.16 -8.39 11.74
CA LEU A 108 -4.26 -7.21 10.88
C LEU A 108 -5.28 -7.37 9.73
N GLN A 109 -5.48 -8.61 9.25
CA GLN A 109 -6.46 -8.94 8.21
C GLN A 109 -7.90 -8.98 8.76
N ASP A 110 -8.06 -9.42 10.01
CA ASP A 110 -9.37 -9.57 10.66
C ASP A 110 -9.89 -8.26 11.29
N ALA A 111 -9.00 -7.29 11.55
CA ALA A 111 -9.33 -5.94 12.05
C ALA A 111 -9.84 -5.01 10.95
#